data_AF-A0A9D7VMT8-F1
#
_entry.id   AF-A0A9D7VMT8-F1
#
_cell.length_a   1.000
_cell.length_b   1.000
_cell.length_c   1.000
_cell.angle_alpha   90.00
_cell.angle_beta   90.00
_cell.angle_gamma   90.00
#
_symmetry.space_group_name_H-M   'P 1'
#
loop_
_entity.id
_entity.type
_entity.pdbx_description
1 polymer ?
#
loop_
_entity_poly.entity_id
_entity_poly.type
_entity_poly.pdbx_seq_one_letter_code
_entity_poly.pdbx_strand_id
1 'polypeptide(L)'
;MERVGADHAVVSGITMIETPGHTPGHMSVLIEDGGQQLLVTGDALTHPSVSFEKPDWQPTTDQNPELAAKTRRTLLDRAASDGLLLVGYHLPWPGVGRAEAKDGAWRYVAEG
;
A
#
# COMPACT_ATOMS: atom_id res chain seq x y z
N MET A 1 -19.71 7.88 17.14
CA MET A 1 -18.65 7.87 16.12
C MET A 1 -18.87 6.63 15.27
N GLU A 2 -19.13 6.81 13.98
CA GLU A 2 -19.37 5.71 13.03
C GLU A 2 -18.02 5.11 12.61
N ARG A 3 -17.96 3.78 12.47
CA ARG A 3 -16.76 3.08 11.99
C ARG A 3 -16.86 2.96 10.48
N VAL A 4 -15.76 3.25 9.79
CA VAL A 4 -15.64 3.04 8.34
C VAL A 4 -15.01 1.66 8.10
N GLY A 5 -15.59 0.87 7.21
CA GLY A 5 -15.09 -0.45 6.80
C GLY A 5 -14.52 -0.46 5.37
N ALA A 6 -14.13 -1.64 4.88
CA ALA A 6 -13.68 -1.84 3.49
C ALA A 6 -14.62 -1.26 2.45
N ASP A 7 -14.03 -0.77 1.35
CA ASP A 7 -14.71 -0.27 0.14
C ASP A 7 -15.72 0.84 0.40
N HIS A 8 -15.59 1.53 1.54
CA HIS A 8 -16.42 2.67 1.87
C HIS A 8 -15.93 3.90 1.10
N ALA A 9 -16.77 4.35 0.17
CA ALA A 9 -16.63 5.65 -0.47
C ALA A 9 -16.94 6.75 0.57
N VAL A 10 -15.92 7.44 1.05
CA VAL A 10 -16.07 8.52 2.05
C VAL A 10 -16.70 9.74 1.39
N VAL A 11 -16.18 10.08 0.20
CA VAL A 11 -16.68 11.08 -0.74
C VAL A 11 -16.36 10.60 -2.15
N SER A 12 -16.95 11.22 -3.18
CA SER A 12 -16.66 10.87 -4.57
C SER A 12 -15.15 10.91 -4.86
N GLY A 13 -14.62 9.84 -5.44
CA GLY A 13 -13.21 9.70 -5.78
C GLY A 13 -12.29 9.34 -4.62
N ILE A 14 -12.81 9.09 -3.40
CA ILE A 14 -12.00 8.67 -2.25
C ILE A 14 -12.63 7.43 -1.59
N THR A 15 -11.90 6.32 -1.64
CA THR A 15 -12.33 5.02 -1.11
C THR A 15 -11.34 4.50 -0.08
N MET A 16 -11.86 4.02 1.06
CA MET A 16 -11.04 3.36 2.08
C MET A 16 -10.83 1.88 1.75
N ILE A 17 -9.58 1.42 1.78
CA ILE A 17 -9.20 0.04 1.49
C ILE A 17 -8.61 -0.60 2.75
N GLU A 18 -9.19 -1.70 3.20
CA GLU A 18 -8.65 -2.46 4.34
C GLU A 18 -7.28 -3.02 4.01
N THR A 19 -6.29 -2.71 4.84
CA THR A 19 -4.90 -3.17 4.68
C THR A 19 -4.34 -3.62 6.03
N PRO A 20 -4.97 -4.64 6.65
CA PRO A 20 -4.67 -5.03 8.02
C PRO A 20 -3.31 -5.73 8.12
N GLY A 21 -2.78 -5.80 9.33
CA GLY A 21 -1.56 -6.53 9.66
C GLY A 21 -0.58 -5.67 10.41
N HIS A 22 -0.27 -4.48 9.89
CA HIS A 22 0.52 -3.49 10.63
C HIS A 22 -0.16 -3.15 11.96
N THR A 23 -1.44 -2.79 11.87
CA THR A 23 -2.39 -2.84 12.99
C THR A 23 -3.67 -3.57 12.54
N PRO A 24 -4.52 -4.04 13.47
CA PRO A 24 -5.76 -4.73 13.10
C PRO A 24 -6.72 -3.89 12.25
N GLY A 25 -6.73 -2.57 12.43
CA GLY A 25 -7.60 -1.63 11.72
C GLY A 25 -6.87 -0.74 10.71
N HIS A 26 -5.70 -1.16 10.24
CA HIS A 26 -4.93 -0.38 9.27
C HIS A 26 -5.68 -0.26 7.93
N MET A 27 -5.72 0.95 7.39
CA MET A 27 -6.42 1.29 6.14
C MET A 27 -5.48 2.02 5.19
N SER A 28 -5.70 1.84 3.90
CA SER A 28 -5.15 2.64 2.82
C SER A 28 -6.25 3.48 2.19
N VAL A 29 -5.88 4.53 1.47
CA VAL A 29 -6.83 5.41 0.77
C VAL A 29 -6.56 5.33 -0.72
N LEU A 30 -7.57 4.91 -1.48
CA LEU A 30 -7.55 5.00 -2.93
C LEU A 30 -8.22 6.31 -3.36
N ILE A 31 -7.49 7.11 -4.12
CA ILE A 31 -7.95 8.36 -4.71
C ILE A 31 -8.03 8.17 -6.21
N GLU A 32 -9.17 8.55 -6.80
CA GLU A 32 -9.46 8.38 -8.22
C GLU A 32 -9.96 9.70 -8.81
N ASP A 33 -9.31 10.16 -9.87
CA ASP A 33 -9.73 11.34 -10.62
C ASP A 33 -9.34 11.21 -12.10
N GLY A 34 -10.27 11.53 -13.02
CA GLY A 34 -9.98 11.55 -14.46
C GLY A 34 -9.43 10.24 -15.05
N GLY A 35 -9.71 9.08 -14.44
CA GLY A 35 -9.15 7.78 -14.85
C GLY A 35 -7.72 7.51 -14.35
N GLN A 36 -7.17 8.40 -13.51
CA GLN A 36 -5.93 8.19 -12.80
C GLN A 36 -6.21 7.74 -11.37
N GLN A 37 -5.31 6.92 -10.82
CA GLN A 37 -5.46 6.37 -9.47
C GLN A 37 -4.17 6.58 -8.66
N LEU A 38 -4.35 7.01 -7.41
CA LEU A 38 -3.31 7.15 -6.40
C LEU A 38 -3.70 6.34 -5.16
N LEU A 39 -2.80 5.48 -4.70
CA LEU A 39 -2.99 4.72 -3.47
C LEU A 39 -2.06 5.27 -2.37
N VAL A 40 -2.66 5.85 -1.34
CA VAL A 40 -1.96 6.23 -0.10
C VAL A 40 -1.92 5.01 0.81
N THR A 41 -0.74 4.44 1.00
CA THR A 41 -0.58 3.12 1.64
C THR A 41 -0.41 3.18 3.15
N GLY A 42 -0.28 4.37 3.74
CA GLY A 42 0.09 4.53 5.15
C GLY A 42 1.35 3.74 5.48
N ASP A 43 1.25 2.86 6.47
CA ASP A 43 2.34 2.01 6.96
C ASP A 43 2.24 0.57 6.43
N ALA A 44 1.39 0.29 5.43
CA ALA A 44 1.38 -1.02 4.80
C ALA A 44 2.66 -1.29 4.00
N LEU A 45 3.26 -0.25 3.40
CA LEU A 45 4.53 -0.31 2.66
C LEU A 45 5.50 0.73 3.25
N THR A 46 6.47 0.28 4.04
CA THR A 46 7.31 1.16 4.87
C THR A 46 8.73 1.33 4.35
N HIS A 47 9.26 0.40 3.57
CA HIS A 47 10.64 0.48 3.07
C HIS A 47 10.79 -0.27 1.75
N PRO A 48 11.54 0.24 0.74
CA PRO A 48 11.73 -0.45 -0.54
C PRO A 48 12.20 -1.90 -0.40
N SER A 49 13.27 -2.14 0.36
CA SER A 49 13.81 -3.50 0.53
C SER A 49 12.92 -4.44 1.36
N VAL A 50 12.23 -3.93 2.38
CA VAL A 50 11.42 -4.78 3.27
C VAL A 50 10.05 -5.02 2.66
N SER A 51 9.41 -3.98 2.14
CA SER A 51 8.05 -4.07 1.66
C SER A 51 7.97 -4.57 0.22
N PHE A 52 8.85 -4.13 -0.69
CA PHE A 52 8.74 -4.44 -2.13
C PHE A 52 9.61 -5.63 -2.52
N GLU A 53 10.88 -5.62 -2.12
CA GLU A 53 11.83 -6.66 -2.54
C GLU A 53 11.71 -7.95 -1.70
N LYS A 54 11.22 -7.82 -0.45
CA LYS A 54 11.08 -8.92 0.52
C LYS A 54 9.74 -8.86 1.28
N PRO A 55 8.58 -8.79 0.61
CA PRO A 55 7.28 -8.56 1.26
C PRO A 55 6.92 -9.57 2.35
N ASP A 56 7.48 -10.78 2.28
CA ASP A 56 7.28 -11.84 3.26
C ASP A 56 8.10 -11.67 4.55
N TRP A 57 9.04 -10.70 4.60
CA TRP A 57 9.74 -10.35 5.83
C TRP A 57 8.76 -9.77 6.84
N GLN A 58 8.96 -10.12 8.11
CA GLN A 58 8.05 -9.85 9.20
C GLN A 58 8.69 -8.87 10.18
N PRO A 59 8.65 -7.54 9.90
CA PRO A 59 9.21 -6.55 10.80
C PRO A 59 8.43 -6.58 12.13
N THR A 60 9.14 -6.37 13.25
CA THR A 60 8.56 -6.39 14.61
C THR A 60 7.54 -5.29 14.87
N THR A 61 7.41 -4.34 13.94
CA THR A 61 6.42 -3.26 13.98
C THR A 61 5.02 -3.72 13.59
N ASP A 62 4.89 -4.87 12.90
CA ASP A 62 3.58 -5.42 12.53
C ASP A 62 2.95 -6.17 13.72
N GLN A 63 1.71 -5.80 14.07
CA GLN A 63 0.97 -6.50 15.14
C GLN A 63 0.50 -7.90 14.74
N ASN A 64 0.28 -8.14 13.44
CA ASN A 64 0.08 -9.46 12.86
C ASN A 64 0.99 -9.63 11.63
N PRO A 65 2.18 -10.21 11.79
CA PRO A 65 3.19 -10.23 10.73
C PRO A 65 2.82 -11.08 9.50
N GLU A 66 2.12 -12.19 9.69
CA GLU A 66 1.66 -13.04 8.58
C GLU A 66 0.59 -12.33 7.73
N LEU A 67 -0.37 -11.68 8.40
CA LEU A 67 -1.39 -10.91 7.71
C LEU A 67 -0.78 -9.68 7.01
N ALA A 68 0.17 -9.00 7.65
CA ALA A 68 0.85 -7.86 7.05
C ALA A 68 1.62 -8.25 5.78
N ALA A 69 2.33 -9.38 5.80
CA ALA A 69 3.00 -9.91 4.62
C ALA A 69 2.01 -10.18 3.48
N LYS A 70 0.88 -10.84 3.77
CA LYS A 70 -0.18 -11.08 2.78
C LYS A 70 -0.75 -9.76 2.22
N THR A 71 -1.02 -8.78 3.08
CA THR A 71 -1.49 -7.45 2.69
C THR A 71 -0.50 -6.75 1.77
N ARG A 72 0.79 -6.77 2.10
CA ARG A 72 1.84 -6.19 1.24
C ARG A 72 1.83 -6.78 -0.16
N ARG A 73 1.80 -8.11 -0.27
CA ARG A 73 1.75 -8.81 -1.57
C ARG A 73 0.54 -8.38 -2.38
N THR A 74 -0.66 -8.45 -1.80
CA THR A 74 -1.90 -8.07 -2.49
C THR A 74 -1.86 -6.62 -2.98
N LEU A 75 -1.36 -5.69 -2.16
CA LEU A 75 -1.21 -4.29 -2.55
C LEU A 75 -0.22 -4.11 -3.70
N LEU A 76 0.93 -4.79 -3.64
CA LEU A 76 1.97 -4.70 -4.66
C LEU A 76 1.57 -5.35 -5.98
N ASP A 77 0.88 -6.50 -5.92
CA ASP A 77 0.27 -7.16 -7.07
C ASP A 77 -0.68 -6.19 -7.80
N ARG A 78 -1.60 -5.58 -7.05
CA ARG A 78 -2.55 -4.60 -7.58
C ARG A 78 -1.83 -3.37 -8.13
N ALA A 79 -0.92 -2.79 -7.36
CA ALA A 79 -0.20 -1.58 -7.74
C ALA A 79 0.61 -1.75 -9.04
N ALA A 80 1.27 -2.89 -9.20
CA ALA A 80 2.04 -3.20 -10.40
C ALA A 80 1.14 -3.53 -11.60
N SER A 81 0.02 -4.23 -11.37
CA SER A 81 -0.90 -4.64 -12.46
C SER A 81 -1.69 -3.45 -13.00
N ASP A 82 -2.19 -2.60 -12.12
CA ASP A 82 -3.03 -1.45 -12.48
C ASP A 82 -2.18 -0.20 -12.80
N GLY A 83 -0.86 -0.26 -12.58
CA GLY A 83 0.02 0.88 -12.74
C GLY A 83 -0.35 2.03 -11.80
N LEU A 84 -0.61 1.73 -10.52
CA LEU A 84 -0.99 2.74 -9.54
C LEU A 84 0.18 3.65 -9.18
N LEU A 85 -0.11 4.93 -8.96
CA LEU A 85 0.78 5.78 -8.20
C LEU A 85 0.65 5.42 -6.71
N LEU A 86 1.75 5.39 -5.99
CA LEU A 86 1.81 5.08 -4.56
C LEU A 86 2.32 6.29 -3.79
N VAL A 87 1.73 6.52 -2.62
CA VAL A 87 2.26 7.41 -1.59
C VAL A 87 2.39 6.63 -0.28
N GLY A 88 3.62 6.43 0.19
CA GLY A 88 3.89 5.75 1.46
C GLY A 88 4.54 6.67 2.47
N TYR A 89 4.11 6.61 3.74
CA TYR A 89 4.54 7.55 4.78
C TYR A 89 6.04 7.45 5.08
N HIS A 90 6.59 6.24 5.01
CA HIS A 90 8.01 5.94 5.30
C HIS A 90 8.86 5.70 4.06
N LEU A 91 8.30 5.84 2.85
CA LEU A 91 9.08 5.68 1.62
C LEU A 91 10.02 6.86 1.39
N PRO A 92 11.13 6.66 0.63
CA PRO A 92 12.09 7.73 0.38
C PRO A 92 11.42 8.99 -0.16
N TRP A 93 11.77 10.15 0.41
CA TRP A 93 11.21 11.45 0.03
C TRP A 93 11.21 11.64 -1.51
N PRO A 94 10.11 12.10 -2.13
CA PRO A 94 8.87 12.64 -1.53
C PRO A 94 7.84 11.59 -1.09
N GLY A 95 8.20 10.32 -1.05
CA GLY A 95 7.31 9.20 -0.69
C GLY A 95 6.39 8.78 -1.83
N VAL A 96 6.58 9.34 -3.03
CA VAL A 96 5.79 9.08 -4.23
C VAL A 96 6.54 8.16 -5.17
N GLY A 97 5.87 7.13 -5.68
CA GLY A 97 6.48 6.21 -6.63
C GLY A 97 5.51 5.17 -7.17
N ARG A 98 6.05 4.10 -7.77
CA ARG A 98 5.30 2.96 -8.31
C ARG A 98 5.92 1.65 -7.87
N ALA A 99 5.11 0.59 -7.93
CA ALA A 99 5.59 -0.78 -7.82
C ALA A 99 5.77 -1.36 -9.23
N GLU A 100 6.94 -1.95 -9.51
CA GLU A 100 7.19 -2.70 -10.73
C GLU A 100 7.52 -4.15 -10.40
N ALA A 101 6.97 -5.11 -11.14
CA ALA A 101 7.36 -6.51 -11.02
C ALA A 101 8.82 -6.70 -11.46
N LYS A 102 9.64 -7.34 -10.62
CA LYS A 102 11.05 -7.58 -10.89
C LYS A 102 11.52 -8.86 -10.21
N ASP A 103 12.11 -9.78 -10.99
CA ASP A 103 12.79 -10.98 -10.49
C ASP A 103 11.95 -11.83 -9.50
N GLY A 104 10.63 -11.91 -9.73
CA GLY A 104 9.70 -12.63 -8.86
C GLY A 104 9.29 -11.90 -7.57
N ALA A 105 9.65 -10.62 -7.44
CA ALA A 105 9.24 -9.70 -6.39
C ALA A 105 8.84 -8.34 -7.01
N TRP A 106 8.90 -7.27 -6.22
CA TRP A 106 8.64 -5.91 -6.67
C TRP A 106 9.83 -5.00 -6.43
N ARG A 107 9.89 -3.95 -7.22
CA ARG A 107 10.80 -2.82 -7.04
C ARG A 107 9.98 -1.55 -6.85
N TYR A 108 10.36 -0.75 -5.86
CA TYR A 108 9.90 0.62 -5.77
C TYR A 108 10.65 1.51 -6.76
N VAL A 109 9.92 2.23 -7.60
CA VAL A 109 10.46 3.24 -8.51
C VAL A 109 9.95 4.59 -8.07
N ALA A 110 10.84 5.44 -7.56
CA ALA A 110 10.47 6.78 -7.11
C ALA A 110 10.02 7.64 -8.30
N GLU A 111 8.99 8.44 -8.07
CA GLU A 111 8.53 9.47 -9.00
C GLU A 111 9.22 10.79 -8.68
N GLY A 112 9.65 11.48 -9.73
CA GLY A 112 10.50 12.69 -9.66
C GLY A 112 9.73 13.97 -9.86
#